data_AF-A0A673UT70-F1
#
_entry.id   AF-A0A673UT70-F1
#
_cell.length_a   1.000
_cell.length_b   1.000
_cell.length_c   1.000
_cell.angle_alpha   90.00
_cell.angle_beta   90.00
_cell.angle_gamma   90.00
#
_symmetry.space_group_name_H-M   'P 1'
#
loop_
_entity.id
_entity.type
_entity.pdbx_description
1 polymer ?
#
loop_
_entity_poly.entity_id
_entity_poly.type
_entity_poly.pdbx_seq_one_letter_code
_entity_poly.pdbx_strand_id
1 'polypeptide(L)'
;MNSPASWLSLAVCVSALKAEFSSRVPNPALQGFVNGTCVFPFVYGDVTYYTCTSVHSNYDWCSLDKKFRGRWRYCTGQDPPQCTFPFLYRRKLFHKCTKKGYVLNWSWCSLTKNYDKDGKWKKCSPHNL
;
A
#
# COMPACT_ATOMS: atom_id res chain seq x y z
N MET A 1 -30.42 -59.21 -37.99
CA MET A 1 -31.51 -58.21 -38.04
C MET A 1 -32.15 -58.18 -36.67
N ASN A 2 -31.81 -57.21 -35.83
CA ASN A 2 -32.50 -56.96 -34.56
C ASN A 2 -32.43 -55.46 -34.25
N SER A 3 -33.60 -54.90 -33.96
CA SER A 3 -33.87 -53.51 -33.59
C SER A 3 -33.19 -53.13 -32.28
N PRO A 4 -32.87 -51.84 -32.07
CA PRO A 4 -33.21 -51.25 -30.78
C PRO A 4 -33.94 -49.92 -30.92
N ALA A 5 -34.96 -49.79 -30.08
CA ALA A 5 -35.70 -48.58 -29.82
C ALA A 5 -34.90 -47.60 -28.96
N SER A 6 -35.20 -46.32 -29.17
CA SER A 6 -35.26 -45.26 -28.15
C SER A 6 -33.87 -44.68 -27.77
N TRP A 7 -33.68 -43.38 -27.56
CA TRP A 7 -34.51 -42.48 -26.76
C TRP A 7 -34.38 -41.01 -27.23
N LEU A 8 -35.55 -40.41 -27.51
CA LEU A 8 -35.96 -39.02 -27.23
C LEU A 8 -34.89 -37.91 -27.34
N SER A 9 -34.91 -37.23 -28.49
CA SER A 9 -34.45 -35.84 -28.58
C SER A 9 -35.49 -34.94 -27.91
N LEU A 10 -35.19 -34.45 -26.72
CA LEU A 10 -35.86 -33.28 -26.16
C LEU A 10 -34.90 -32.10 -26.27
N ALA A 11 -35.18 -31.25 -27.24
CA ALA A 11 -34.60 -29.92 -27.33
C ALA A 11 -35.02 -29.14 -26.08
N VAL A 12 -34.08 -28.95 -25.15
CA VAL A 12 -34.23 -27.93 -24.11
C VAL A 12 -33.45 -26.71 -24.58
N CYS A 13 -34.19 -25.68 -24.94
CA CYS A 13 -33.67 -24.35 -25.25
C CYS A 13 -33.02 -23.78 -23.99
N VAL A 14 -31.71 -24.02 -23.79
CA VAL A 14 -30.93 -23.28 -22.80
C VAL A 14 -30.69 -21.89 -23.40
N SER A 15 -31.69 -21.04 -23.28
CA SER A 15 -31.53 -19.61 -23.53
C SER A 15 -30.41 -19.13 -22.61
N ALA A 16 -29.44 -18.47 -23.24
CA ALA A 16 -28.19 -18.06 -22.65
C ALA A 16 -28.40 -17.37 -21.29
N LEU A 17 -28.10 -18.07 -20.20
CA LEU A 17 -27.63 -17.44 -18.97
C LEU A 17 -26.17 -17.01 -19.17
N LYS A 18 -25.95 -16.16 -20.17
CA LYS A 18 -24.89 -15.16 -20.06
C LYS A 18 -25.43 -14.16 -19.04
N ALA A 19 -25.17 -14.43 -17.77
CA ALA A 19 -25.09 -13.36 -16.81
C ALA A 19 -23.93 -12.48 -17.28
N GLU A 20 -24.28 -11.52 -18.14
CA GLU A 20 -23.44 -10.38 -18.48
C GLU A 20 -22.93 -9.84 -17.13
N PHE A 21 -21.63 -10.02 -16.86
CA PHE A 21 -20.95 -9.28 -15.82
C PHE A 21 -20.93 -7.85 -16.31
N SER A 22 -22.07 -7.17 -16.14
CA SER A 22 -22.25 -5.77 -16.42
C SER A 22 -21.18 -5.07 -15.62
N SER A 23 -20.15 -4.64 -16.32
CA SER A 23 -19.14 -3.70 -15.90
C SER A 23 -19.85 -2.41 -15.47
N ARG A 24 -20.38 -2.41 -14.23
CA ARG A 24 -20.60 -1.16 -13.51
C ARG A 24 -19.20 -0.60 -13.33
N VAL A 25 -18.84 0.37 -14.16
CA VAL A 25 -17.70 1.24 -13.91
C VAL A 25 -17.86 1.70 -12.45
N PRO A 26 -16.96 1.30 -11.53
CA PRO A 26 -17.08 1.74 -10.14
C PRO A 26 -17.07 3.26 -10.15
N ASN A 27 -17.93 3.88 -9.34
CA ASN A 27 -17.94 5.32 -9.18
C ASN A 27 -16.49 5.82 -9.02
N PRO A 28 -15.98 6.74 -9.84
CA PRO A 28 -14.59 7.20 -9.79
C PRO A 28 -14.17 7.66 -8.38
N ALA A 29 -15.11 8.18 -7.60
CA ALA A 29 -14.91 8.56 -6.20
C ALA A 29 -14.67 7.36 -5.25
N LEU A 30 -15.32 6.22 -5.51
CA LEU A 30 -15.17 4.99 -4.73
C LEU A 30 -13.86 4.26 -5.07
N GLN A 31 -13.43 4.33 -6.33
CA GLN A 31 -12.18 3.72 -6.78
C GLN A 31 -10.94 4.37 -6.11
N GLY A 32 -11.02 5.67 -5.83
CA GLY A 32 -10.00 6.40 -5.07
C GLY A 32 -9.93 6.04 -3.58
N PHE A 33 -10.97 5.42 -3.01
CA PHE A 33 -10.97 4.96 -1.62
C PHE A 33 -10.33 3.58 -1.46
N VAL A 34 -10.53 2.67 -2.43
CA VAL A 34 -10.01 1.29 -2.38
C VAL A 34 -8.53 1.21 -2.84
N ASN A 35 -8.13 2.06 -3.79
CA ASN A 35 -6.76 2.08 -4.35
C ASN A 35 -5.87 3.22 -3.82
N GLY A 36 -6.29 3.90 -2.74
CA GLY A 36 -5.50 4.96 -2.14
C GLY A 36 -4.22 4.42 -1.50
N THR A 37 -3.07 4.96 -1.89
CA THR A 37 -1.77 4.68 -1.27
C THR A 37 -1.45 5.68 -0.16
N CYS A 38 -0.77 5.23 0.89
CA CYS A 38 -0.29 6.12 1.94
C CYS A 38 0.62 7.21 1.37
N VAL A 39 0.35 8.46 1.71
CA VAL A 39 1.20 9.59 1.34
C VAL A 39 2.11 9.91 2.52
N PHE A 40 3.41 9.72 2.33
CA PHE A 40 4.41 10.12 3.32
C PHE A 40 5.32 11.24 2.77
N PRO A 41 5.64 12.26 3.58
CA PRO A 41 5.00 12.58 4.85
C PRO A 41 3.59 13.17 4.68
N PHE A 42 2.72 12.98 5.67
CA PHE A 42 1.42 13.65 5.75
C PHE A 42 1.25 14.45 7.04
N VAL A 43 0.42 15.49 7.00
CA VAL A 43 0.10 16.36 8.13
C VAL A 43 -1.27 15.97 8.69
N TYR A 44 -1.32 15.67 10.00
CA TYR A 44 -2.54 15.45 10.76
C TYR A 44 -2.49 16.26 12.06
N GLY A 45 -3.47 17.14 12.27
CA GLY A 45 -3.34 18.23 13.25
C GLY A 45 -2.15 19.12 12.89
N ASP A 46 -1.31 19.41 13.89
CA ASP A 46 -0.07 20.19 13.73
C ASP A 46 1.19 19.31 13.60
N VAL A 47 1.01 18.01 13.39
CA VAL A 47 2.11 17.03 13.37
C VAL A 47 2.29 16.45 11.98
N THR A 48 3.55 16.32 11.56
CA THR A 48 3.93 15.66 10.31
C THR A 48 4.37 14.23 10.59
N TYR A 49 3.69 13.27 9.97
CA TYR A 49 3.93 11.84 10.09
C TYR A 49 4.67 11.32 8.87
N TYR A 50 5.77 10.62 9.12
CA TYR A 50 6.63 10.01 8.09
C TYR A 50 6.41 8.50 7.97
N THR A 51 5.64 7.94 8.88
CA THR A 51 5.26 6.53 8.99
C THR A 51 3.78 6.45 9.31
N CYS A 52 3.21 5.25 9.27
CA CYS A 52 1.89 5.02 9.86
C CYS A 52 1.88 5.41 11.33
N THR A 53 0.71 5.80 11.82
CA THR A 53 0.49 6.24 13.20
C THR A 53 -0.74 5.57 13.80
N SER A 54 -0.73 5.31 15.10
CA SER A 54 -1.88 4.82 15.87
C SER A 54 -2.62 5.94 16.61
N VAL A 55 -2.34 7.21 16.28
CA VAL A 55 -2.99 8.36 16.94
C VAL A 55 -4.50 8.26 16.77
N HIS A 56 -5.22 8.25 17.89
CA HIS A 56 -6.67 8.08 17.98
C HIS A 56 -7.23 6.81 17.32
N SER A 57 -6.43 5.73 17.27
CA SER A 57 -6.84 4.45 16.67
C SER A 57 -6.16 3.28 17.38
N ASN A 58 -6.83 2.13 17.42
CA ASN A 58 -6.22 0.88 17.90
C ASN A 58 -5.29 0.24 16.86
N TYR A 59 -5.35 0.70 15.60
CA TYR A 59 -4.55 0.21 14.49
C TYR A 59 -3.79 1.35 13.81
N ASP A 60 -2.61 1.04 13.31
CA ASP A 60 -1.80 1.97 12.53
C ASP A 60 -2.52 2.37 11.23
N TRP A 61 -2.56 3.67 10.96
CA TRP A 61 -3.19 4.25 9.79
C TRP A 61 -2.31 5.33 9.14
N CYS A 62 -2.66 5.70 7.92
CA CYS A 62 -2.01 6.76 7.16
C CYS A 62 -3.03 7.63 6.44
N SER A 63 -2.65 8.87 6.11
CA SER A 63 -3.46 9.69 5.20
C SER A 63 -3.14 9.35 3.74
N LEU A 64 -4.18 9.49 2.91
CA LEU A 64 -4.08 9.43 1.45
C LEU A 64 -3.77 10.80 0.83
N ASP A 65 -3.58 11.82 1.68
CA ASP A 65 -3.31 13.20 1.30
C ASP A 65 -2.10 13.73 2.08
N LYS A 66 -1.32 14.63 1.48
CA LYS A 66 -0.22 15.31 2.18
C LYS A 66 -0.73 16.16 3.35
N LYS A 67 -1.89 16.79 3.23
CA LYS A 67 -2.59 17.48 4.32
C LYS A 67 -3.90 16.75 4.55
N PHE A 68 -4.12 16.24 5.76
CA PHE A 68 -5.28 15.41 6.06
C PHE A 68 -6.60 16.12 5.70
N ARG A 69 -7.38 15.49 4.82
CA ARG A 69 -8.70 15.95 4.35
C ARG A 69 -9.83 14.98 4.72
N GLY A 70 -9.57 14.09 5.68
CA GLY A 70 -10.51 13.02 6.06
C GLY A 70 -10.34 11.73 5.26
N ARG A 71 -9.43 11.67 4.28
CA ARG A 71 -9.10 10.44 3.55
C ARG A 71 -7.93 9.71 4.20
N TRP A 72 -8.19 8.48 4.64
CA TRP A 72 -7.24 7.62 5.33
C TRP A 72 -7.57 6.15 5.12
N ARG A 73 -6.61 5.28 5.46
CA ARG A 73 -6.79 3.83 5.54
C ARG A 73 -5.88 3.25 6.62
N TYR A 74 -6.20 2.04 7.07
CA TYR A 74 -5.28 1.25 7.88
C TYR A 74 -4.07 0.81 7.07
N CYS A 75 -2.91 0.85 7.71
CA CYS A 75 -1.68 0.39 7.11
C CYS A 75 -1.59 -1.13 7.10
N THR A 76 -0.93 -1.64 6.08
CA THR A 76 -0.57 -3.04 5.92
C THR A 76 0.94 -3.16 5.76
N GLY A 77 1.46 -4.40 5.72
CA GLY A 77 2.89 -4.63 5.40
C GLY A 77 3.31 -4.13 4.01
N GLN A 78 2.35 -3.79 3.14
CA GLN A 78 2.58 -3.22 1.80
C GLN A 78 2.63 -1.69 1.80
N ASP A 79 2.46 -1.05 2.96
CA ASP A 79 2.50 0.41 3.12
C ASP A 79 3.78 0.92 3.80
N PRO A 80 5.00 0.39 3.54
CA PRO A 80 6.20 0.93 4.17
C PRO A 80 6.51 2.31 3.57
N PRO A 81 6.83 3.32 4.39
CA PRO A 81 7.28 4.61 3.89
C PRO A 81 8.56 4.45 3.10
N GLN A 82 8.79 5.26 2.07
CA GLN A 82 9.97 5.12 1.22
C GLN A 82 11.20 5.79 1.84
N CYS A 83 12.37 5.21 1.58
CA CYS A 83 13.63 5.85 1.93
C CYS A 83 13.82 7.12 1.09
N THR A 84 14.31 8.19 1.71
CA THR A 84 14.76 9.38 0.96
C THR A 84 16.24 9.23 0.64
N PHE A 85 16.58 9.18 -0.64
CA PHE A 85 17.96 9.18 -1.11
C PHE A 85 18.26 10.39 -2.00
N PRO A 86 19.47 10.98 -1.89
CA PRO A 86 20.43 10.78 -0.80
C PRO A 86 19.92 11.40 0.52
N PHE A 87 20.37 10.86 1.66
CA PHE A 87 20.14 11.46 2.98
C PHE A 87 21.45 11.77 3.71
N LEU A 88 21.44 12.85 4.49
CA LEU A 88 22.56 13.29 5.32
C LEU A 88 22.50 12.62 6.70
N TYR A 89 23.56 11.89 7.07
CA TYR A 89 23.76 11.32 8.40
C TYR A 89 25.22 11.48 8.86
N ARG A 90 25.44 12.03 10.05
CA ARG A 90 26.75 12.42 10.61
C ARG A 90 27.59 13.19 9.60
N ARG A 91 26.98 14.19 8.97
CA ARG A 91 27.59 15.04 7.92
C ARG A 91 28.10 14.26 6.68
N LYS A 92 27.59 13.06 6.43
CA LYS A 92 27.90 12.23 5.25
C LYS A 92 26.62 11.89 4.48
N LEU A 93 26.70 11.93 3.16
CA LEU A 93 25.58 11.55 2.30
C LEU A 93 25.55 10.04 2.06
N PHE A 94 24.37 9.45 2.18
CA PHE A 94 24.11 8.04 1.92
C PHE A 94 23.10 7.90 0.79
N HIS A 95 23.44 7.08 -0.21
CA HIS A 95 22.61 6.79 -1.38
C HIS A 95 21.92 5.42 -1.33
N LYS A 96 22.17 4.66 -0.25
CA LYS A 96 21.59 3.35 0.00
C LYS A 96 21.45 3.12 1.50
N CYS A 97 20.73 2.08 1.89
CA CYS A 97 20.63 1.69 3.29
C CYS A 97 22.02 1.48 3.90
N THR A 98 22.21 1.94 5.13
CA THR A 98 23.47 1.85 5.86
C THR A 98 23.28 1.07 7.14
N LYS A 99 24.32 0.35 7.58
CA LYS A 99 24.37 -0.29 8.90
C LYS A 99 25.10 0.58 9.94
N LYS A 100 25.66 1.73 9.51
CA LYS A 100 26.45 2.61 10.37
C LYS A 100 25.61 3.16 11.51
N GLY A 101 26.14 3.07 12.73
CA GLY A 101 25.51 3.60 13.93
C GLY A 101 24.43 2.70 14.55
N TYR A 102 24.23 1.48 14.02
CA TYR A 102 23.33 0.49 14.62
C TYR A 102 24.12 -0.74 15.07
N VAL A 103 23.96 -1.15 16.32
CA VAL A 103 24.75 -2.25 16.94
C VAL A 103 24.29 -3.64 16.46
N LEU A 104 23.01 -3.80 16.14
CA LEU A 104 22.39 -5.09 15.80
C LEU A 104 22.50 -5.50 14.32
N ASN A 105 23.48 -4.97 13.57
CA ASN A 105 23.74 -5.27 12.14
C ASN A 105 22.54 -5.03 11.17
N TRP A 106 21.48 -4.35 11.63
CA TRP A 106 20.35 -3.97 10.79
C TRP A 106 20.69 -2.77 9.91
N SER A 107 20.31 -2.85 8.64
CA SER A 107 20.39 -1.73 7.72
C SER A 107 19.18 -0.80 7.90
N TRP A 108 19.42 0.50 7.74
CA TRP A 108 18.40 1.53 7.88
C TRP A 108 18.59 2.63 6.84
N CYS A 109 17.54 3.42 6.62
CA CYS A 109 17.56 4.59 5.76
C CYS A 109 16.77 5.74 6.40
N SER A 110 17.09 6.98 6.03
CA SER A 110 16.30 8.12 6.47
C SER A 110 14.99 8.25 5.66
N LEU A 111 13.98 8.81 6.32
CA LEU A 111 12.72 9.22 5.69
C LEU A 111 12.74 10.72 5.28
N THR A 112 13.88 11.38 5.44
CA THR A 112 14.09 12.81 5.21
C THR A 112 15.42 13.04 4.52
N LYS A 113 15.59 14.22 3.90
CA LYS A 113 16.88 14.59 3.31
C LYS A 113 17.98 14.79 4.36
N ASN A 114 17.62 15.24 5.57
CA ASN A 114 18.56 15.55 6.63
C ASN A 114 18.22 14.79 7.92
N TYR A 115 18.74 13.57 8.05
CA TYR A 115 18.56 12.77 9.26
C TYR A 115 19.18 13.46 10.50
N ASP A 116 20.30 14.16 10.34
CA ASP A 116 20.98 14.84 11.46
C ASP A 116 20.07 15.89 12.13
N LYS A 117 19.14 16.47 11.38
CA LYS A 117 18.14 17.41 11.90
C LYS A 117 16.85 16.71 12.33
N ASP A 118 16.33 15.84 11.48
CA ASP A 118 14.94 15.37 11.61
C ASP A 118 14.83 14.06 12.42
N GLY A 119 15.90 13.26 12.47
CA GLY A 119 15.95 11.99 13.19
C GLY A 119 14.96 10.93 12.69
N LYS A 120 14.38 11.09 11.49
CA LYS A 120 13.35 10.17 10.94
C LYS A 120 14.00 9.10 10.08
N TRP A 121 13.67 7.83 10.37
CA TRP A 121 14.25 6.67 9.69
C TRP A 121 13.31 5.48 9.70
N LYS A 122 13.64 4.47 8.89
CA LYS A 122 13.05 3.13 8.96
C LYS A 122 14.12 2.06 8.84
N LYS A 123 13.82 0.88 9.36
CA LYS A 123 14.59 -0.34 9.05
C LYS A 123 14.41 -0.67 7.56
N CYS A 124 15.51 -1.01 6.90
CA CYS A 124 15.43 -1.53 5.54
C CYS A 124 15.09 -3.03 5.60
N SER A 125 14.20 -3.48 4.72
CA SER A 125 13.94 -4.90 4.54
C SER A 125 15.18 -5.58 3.95
N PRO A 126 15.53 -6.81 4.39
CA PRO A 126 16.68 -7.54 3.86
C PRO A 126 16.56 -7.91 2.36
N HIS A 127 15.37 -7.76 1.76
CA HIS A 127 15.06 -8.17 0.40
C HIS A 127 15.04 -7.06 -0.68
N ASN A 128 15.46 -5.83 -0.41
CA ASN A 128 15.47 -4.78 -1.44
C ASN A 128 16.89 -4.40 -1.88
N LEU A 129 17.44 -5.23 -2.77
CA LEU A 129 18.30 -4.77 -3.87
C LEU A 129 17.57 -3.71 -4.71
#